data_AF-A0A0P9H6X2-F1
#
_entry.id   AF-A0A0P9H6X2-F1
#
_cell.length_a   1.000
_cell.length_b   1.000
_cell.length_c   1.000
_cell.angle_alpha   90.00
_cell.angle_beta   90.00
_cell.angle_gamma   90.00
#
_symmetry.space_group_name_H-M   'P 1'
#
loop_
_entity.id
_entity.type
_entity.pdbx_description
1 polymer ?
#
loop_
_entity_poly.entity_id
_entity_poly.type
_entity_poly.pdbx_seq_one_letter_code
_entity_poly.pdbx_strand_id
1 'polypeptide(L)'
;MQILVTDAFWELFPAARIGLVVARGVDNTGAEGQPAALLAEAIAASAAALEGADMASHPAVAPWRTAYAQFGAKPSKFRSSIESLLRSAQSGRLRSISPLVDLYNSVSLRYQLPCGGEDLAAIAGDLRLTRAAGGEGFRTIGADRDEPPAPGEVIYADDAGAVCRCFNWREA
;
A
#
# COMPACT_ATOMS: atom_id res chain seq x y z
N MET A 1 8.32 13.33 -14.63
CA MET A 1 7.47 12.58 -13.70
C MET A 1 6.45 13.50 -13.05
N GLN A 2 5.21 13.32 -13.47
CA GLN A 2 4.01 13.76 -12.80
C GLN A 2 3.36 12.56 -12.11
N ILE A 3 2.45 12.83 -11.17
CA ILE A 3 1.57 11.82 -10.60
C ILE A 3 0.15 12.13 -11.06
N LEU A 4 -0.42 11.22 -11.82
CA LEU A 4 -1.69 11.38 -12.49
C LEU A 4 -2.71 10.43 -11.87
N VAL A 5 -3.90 10.94 -11.56
CA VAL A 5 -5.03 10.11 -11.14
C VAL A 5 -6.08 10.22 -12.23
N THR A 6 -6.28 9.12 -12.94
CA THR A 6 -7.10 9.10 -14.16
C THR A 6 -8.59 9.11 -13.84
N ASP A 7 -9.43 9.55 -14.79
CA ASP A 7 -10.89 9.53 -14.63
C ASP A 7 -11.43 8.13 -14.32
N ALA A 8 -10.83 7.08 -14.91
CA ALA A 8 -11.19 5.69 -14.63
C ALA A 8 -11.07 5.31 -13.14
N PHE A 9 -10.19 5.98 -12.39
CA PHE A 9 -10.11 5.84 -10.93
C PHE A 9 -11.19 6.67 -10.23
N TRP A 10 -11.35 7.95 -10.61
CA TRP A 10 -12.31 8.86 -9.98
C TRP A 10 -13.76 8.43 -10.19
N GLU A 11 -14.08 7.78 -11.30
CA GLU A 11 -15.39 7.17 -11.56
C GLU A 11 -15.74 6.08 -10.53
N LEU A 12 -14.74 5.30 -10.09
CA LEU A 12 -14.93 4.31 -9.03
C LEU A 12 -14.96 4.96 -7.65
N PHE A 13 -14.06 5.91 -7.39
CA PHE A 13 -13.86 6.48 -6.07
C PHE A 13 -13.92 8.01 -6.07
N PRO A 14 -15.09 8.62 -6.35
CA PRO A 14 -15.23 10.06 -6.47
C PRO A 14 -14.98 10.81 -5.15
N ALA A 15 -15.08 10.11 -4.02
CA ALA A 15 -14.82 10.65 -2.69
C ALA A 15 -13.41 10.32 -2.16
N ALA A 16 -12.55 9.67 -2.96
CA ALA A 16 -11.20 9.34 -2.53
C ALA A 16 -10.38 10.61 -2.24
N ARG A 17 -9.48 10.51 -1.26
CA ARG A 17 -8.49 11.53 -0.95
C ARG A 17 -7.11 10.91 -1.07
N ILE A 18 -6.26 11.55 -1.86
CA ILE A 18 -4.91 11.08 -2.14
C ILE A 18 -3.95 12.14 -1.61
N GLY A 19 -3.05 11.73 -0.72
CA GLY A 19 -1.97 12.55 -0.21
C GLY A 19 -0.65 12.13 -0.83
N LEU A 20 0.19 13.11 -1.16
CA LEU A 20 1.54 12.88 -1.67
C LEU A 20 2.55 13.64 -0.82
N VAL A 21 3.64 12.97 -0.46
CA VAL A 21 4.81 13.59 0.16
C VAL A 21 6.03 13.21 -0.68
N VAL A 22 6.79 14.22 -1.10
CA VAL A 22 8.06 14.01 -1.81
C VAL A 22 9.21 14.36 -0.86
N ALA A 23 10.02 13.37 -0.55
CA ALA A 23 11.26 13.54 0.19
C ALA A 23 12.46 13.41 -0.76
N ARG A 24 13.51 14.20 -0.53
CA ARG A 24 14.75 14.20 -1.33
C ARG A 24 15.96 14.17 -0.42
N GLY A 25 17.04 13.52 -0.88
CA GLY A 25 18.27 13.38 -0.08
C GLY A 25 18.07 12.52 1.16
N VAL A 26 17.16 11.54 1.10
CA VAL A 26 16.92 10.61 2.20
C VAL A 26 17.97 9.52 2.19
N ASP A 27 18.57 9.27 3.35
CA ASP A 27 19.33 8.06 3.59
C ASP A 27 18.37 6.97 4.10
N ASN A 28 18.12 5.95 3.26
CA ASN A 28 17.28 4.81 3.61
C ASN A 28 18.10 3.58 4.05
N THR A 29 19.34 3.79 4.47
CA THR A 29 20.22 2.73 4.98
C THR A 29 20.14 2.62 6.50
N GLY A 30 20.35 1.40 7.03
CA GLY A 30 20.31 1.11 8.46
C GLY A 30 18.90 0.76 8.96
N ALA A 31 18.78 -0.24 9.85
CA ALA A 31 17.49 -0.70 10.38
C ALA A 31 17.21 -0.21 11.82
N GLU A 32 18.08 0.64 12.35
CA GLU A 32 18.05 1.06 13.75
C GLU A 32 17.93 2.58 13.86
N GLY A 33 17.28 3.04 14.93
CA GLY A 33 17.11 4.47 15.21
C GLY A 33 15.64 4.89 15.34
N GLN A 34 15.40 6.18 15.14
CA GLN A 34 14.09 6.80 15.39
C GLN A 34 12.93 6.16 14.59
N PRO A 35 13.07 5.82 13.29
CA PRO A 35 12.02 5.16 12.53
C PRO A 35 11.56 3.82 13.13
N ALA A 36 12.50 2.95 13.48
CA ALA A 36 12.20 1.66 14.07
C ALA A 36 11.53 1.81 15.46
N ALA A 37 11.95 2.81 16.24
CA ALA A 37 11.31 3.13 17.52
C ALA A 37 9.85 3.61 17.35
N LEU A 38 9.60 4.49 16.37
CA LEU A 38 8.25 4.96 16.04
C LEU A 38 7.37 3.81 15.56
N LEU A 39 7.91 2.90 14.75
CA LEU A 39 7.20 1.70 14.31
C LEU A 39 6.86 0.78 15.50
N ALA A 40 7.82 0.55 16.40
CA ALA A 40 7.60 -0.29 17.58
C ALA A 40 6.51 0.28 18.51
N GLU A 41 6.52 1.59 18.76
CA GLU A 41 5.48 2.29 19.52
C GLU A 41 4.11 2.13 18.85
N ALA A 42 4.03 2.34 17.53
CA ALA A 42 2.80 2.21 16.77
C ALA A 42 2.28 0.77 16.75
N ILE A 43 3.16 -0.23 16.65
CA ILE A 43 2.80 -1.65 16.75
C ILE A 43 2.18 -1.95 18.11
N ALA A 44 2.81 -1.53 19.20
CA ALA A 44 2.32 -1.80 20.55
C ALA A 44 0.95 -1.14 20.78
N ALA A 45 0.80 0.12 20.38
CA ALA A 45 -0.46 0.85 20.50
C ALA A 45 -1.58 0.22 19.66
N SER A 46 -1.31 -0.14 18.40
CA SER A 46 -2.30 -0.80 17.53
C SER A 46 -2.65 -2.19 18.03
N ALA A 47 -1.68 -3.00 18.46
CA ALA A 47 -1.96 -4.36 18.95
C ALA A 47 -2.88 -4.34 20.18
N ALA A 48 -2.63 -3.43 21.13
CA ALA A 48 -3.49 -3.25 22.30
C ALA A 48 -4.91 -2.79 21.91
N ALA A 49 -5.04 -1.87 20.95
CA ALA A 49 -6.34 -1.38 20.48
C ALA A 49 -7.15 -2.43 19.70
N LEU A 50 -6.48 -3.46 19.15
CA LEU A 50 -7.09 -4.52 18.33
C LEU A 50 -7.44 -5.78 19.11
N GLU A 51 -7.21 -5.83 20.42
CA GLU A 51 -7.51 -7.01 21.22
C GLU A 51 -9.01 -7.35 21.16
N GLY A 52 -9.35 -8.56 20.71
CA GLY A 52 -10.74 -9.01 20.54
C GLY A 52 -11.50 -8.38 19.36
N ALA A 53 -10.87 -7.50 18.57
CA ALA A 53 -11.52 -6.86 17.43
C ALA A 53 -11.67 -7.81 16.23
N ASP A 54 -12.85 -7.79 15.60
CA ASP A 54 -13.02 -8.39 14.27
C ASP A 54 -12.41 -7.47 13.20
N MET A 55 -11.30 -7.92 12.63
CA MET A 55 -10.58 -7.16 11.60
C MET A 55 -11.41 -6.89 10.34
N ALA A 56 -12.33 -7.79 9.97
CA ALA A 56 -13.10 -7.61 8.73
C ALA A 56 -14.11 -6.47 8.82
N SER A 57 -14.68 -6.23 10.02
CA SER A 57 -15.61 -5.15 10.32
C SER A 57 -14.96 -3.90 10.90
N HIS A 58 -13.65 -3.93 11.15
CA HIS A 58 -12.91 -2.80 11.70
C HIS A 58 -13.09 -1.53 10.84
N PRO A 59 -13.36 -0.34 11.42
CA PRO A 59 -13.68 0.88 10.66
C PRO A 59 -12.62 1.30 9.63
N ALA A 60 -11.35 1.03 9.93
CA ALA A 60 -10.23 1.29 9.01
C ALA A 60 -10.07 0.25 7.89
N VAL A 61 -10.76 -0.89 7.97
CA VAL A 61 -10.61 -2.03 7.05
C VAL A 61 -11.85 -2.21 6.18
N ALA A 62 -13.05 -2.14 6.76
CA ALA A 62 -14.30 -2.37 6.04
C ALA A 62 -14.45 -1.50 4.77
N PRO A 63 -14.12 -0.18 4.77
CA PRO A 63 -14.17 0.64 3.55
C PRO A 63 -13.27 0.12 2.43
N TRP A 64 -12.08 -0.40 2.77
CA TRP A 64 -11.16 -0.97 1.79
C TRP A 64 -11.67 -2.28 1.22
N ARG A 65 -12.29 -3.13 2.04
CA ARG A 65 -12.92 -4.37 1.55
C ARG A 65 -14.06 -4.05 0.57
N THR A 66 -14.86 -3.03 0.85
CA THR A 66 -15.87 -2.53 -0.08
C THR A 66 -15.24 -1.96 -1.35
N ALA A 67 -14.19 -1.14 -1.24
CA ALA A 67 -13.49 -0.58 -2.40
C ALA A 67 -12.91 -1.68 -3.31
N TYR A 68 -12.32 -2.73 -2.72
CA TYR A 68 -11.76 -3.87 -3.46
C TYR A 68 -12.83 -4.62 -4.26
N ALA A 69 -14.01 -4.82 -3.65
CA ALA A 69 -15.13 -5.43 -4.33
C ALA A 69 -15.63 -4.61 -5.53
N GLN A 70 -15.56 -3.27 -5.48
CA GLN A 70 -16.05 -2.39 -6.56
C GLN A 70 -15.28 -2.55 -7.88
N PHE A 71 -13.98 -2.91 -7.82
CA PHE A 71 -13.20 -3.23 -9.02
C PHE A 71 -13.03 -4.74 -9.25
N GLY A 72 -13.84 -5.57 -8.60
CA GLY A 72 -13.90 -7.02 -8.82
C GLY A 72 -12.87 -7.85 -8.06
N ALA A 73 -12.02 -7.23 -7.21
CA ALA A 73 -11.11 -7.98 -6.35
C ALA A 73 -11.87 -8.64 -5.20
N LYS A 74 -11.49 -9.88 -4.87
CA LYS A 74 -12.05 -10.61 -3.72
C LYS A 74 -11.33 -10.20 -2.44
N PRO A 75 -11.97 -9.50 -1.47
CA PRO A 75 -11.29 -9.03 -0.26
C PRO A 75 -10.84 -10.14 0.70
N SER A 76 -11.26 -11.39 0.45
CA SER A 76 -10.74 -12.57 1.15
C SER A 76 -9.37 -13.03 0.61
N LYS A 77 -9.08 -12.71 -0.66
CA LYS A 77 -7.82 -13.05 -1.35
C LYS A 77 -6.83 -11.88 -1.31
N PHE A 78 -7.32 -10.68 -1.58
CA PHE A 78 -6.53 -9.45 -1.61
C PHE A 78 -6.87 -8.60 -0.38
N ARG A 79 -5.84 -8.07 0.28
CA ARG A 79 -6.00 -7.21 1.47
C ARG A 79 -5.37 -5.87 1.18
N SER A 80 -5.96 -4.81 1.73
CA SER A 80 -5.27 -3.53 1.76
C SER A 80 -4.01 -3.60 2.61
N SER A 81 -3.06 -2.70 2.36
CA SER A 81 -1.85 -2.61 3.17
C SER A 81 -2.19 -2.38 4.65
N ILE A 82 -3.19 -1.53 4.95
CA ILE A 82 -3.62 -1.29 6.33
C ILE A 82 -4.24 -2.54 7.00
N GLU A 83 -5.07 -3.33 6.30
CA GLU A 83 -5.57 -4.59 6.85
C GLU A 83 -4.41 -5.56 7.14
N SER A 84 -3.42 -5.63 6.24
CA SER A 84 -2.25 -6.49 6.40
C SER A 84 -1.34 -6.05 7.54
N LEU A 85 -1.15 -4.74 7.72
CA LEU A 85 -0.37 -4.13 8.80
C LEU A 85 -1.01 -4.38 10.16
N LEU A 86 -2.31 -4.08 10.31
CA LEU A 86 -3.02 -4.28 11.57
C LEU A 86 -3.00 -5.75 12.01
N ARG A 87 -3.20 -6.68 11.08
CA ARG A 87 -3.07 -8.14 11.36
C ARG A 87 -1.65 -8.54 11.75
N SER A 88 -0.65 -7.96 11.10
CA SER A 88 0.76 -8.25 11.40
C SER A 88 1.18 -7.70 12.76
N ALA A 89 0.68 -6.52 13.14
CA ALA A 89 0.84 -5.94 14.47
C ALA A 89 0.17 -6.82 15.54
N GLN A 90 -1.10 -7.18 15.34
CA GLN A 90 -1.86 -8.02 16.28
C GLN A 90 -1.23 -9.41 16.49
N SER A 91 -0.68 -10.01 15.43
CA SER A 91 -0.01 -11.32 15.51
C SER A 91 1.46 -11.24 15.95
N GLY A 92 2.00 -10.05 16.24
CA GLY A 92 3.39 -9.87 16.63
C GLY A 92 4.40 -10.25 15.52
N ARG A 93 3.98 -10.24 14.25
CA ARG A 93 4.80 -10.61 13.09
C ARG A 93 5.36 -9.42 12.32
N LEU A 94 4.89 -8.20 12.59
CA LEU A 94 5.44 -7.01 11.95
C LEU A 94 6.87 -6.75 12.47
N ARG A 95 7.77 -6.42 11.55
CA ARG A 95 9.19 -6.18 11.81
C ARG A 95 9.64 -4.93 11.06
N SER A 96 10.70 -4.30 11.56
CA SER A 96 11.41 -3.24 10.85
C SER A 96 11.96 -3.77 9.53
N ILE A 97 11.92 -2.94 8.49
CA ILE A 97 12.40 -3.28 7.14
C ILE A 97 13.47 -2.27 6.70
N SER A 98 13.13 -0.99 6.70
CA SER A 98 14.03 0.12 6.37
C SER A 98 13.48 1.42 6.96
N PRO A 99 14.29 2.49 7.10
CA PRO A 99 13.86 3.75 7.71
C PRO A 99 12.58 4.32 7.10
N LEU A 100 12.48 4.38 5.77
CA LEU A 100 11.31 4.89 5.06
C LEU A 100 10.08 3.99 5.26
N VAL A 101 10.29 2.67 5.16
CA VAL A 101 9.22 1.68 5.37
C VAL A 101 8.66 1.76 6.78
N ASP A 102 9.53 1.88 7.77
CA ASP A 102 9.16 1.98 9.17
C ASP A 102 8.43 3.30 9.45
N LEU A 103 8.89 4.41 8.86
CA LEU A 103 8.23 5.72 8.97
C LEU A 103 6.80 5.68 8.44
N TYR A 104 6.58 5.28 7.18
CA TYR A 104 5.22 5.30 6.65
C TYR A 104 4.33 4.21 7.28
N ASN A 105 4.88 3.08 7.72
CA ASN A 105 4.10 2.06 8.44
C ASN A 105 3.71 2.51 9.84
N SER A 106 4.57 3.26 10.54
CA SER A 106 4.22 3.87 11.84
C SER A 106 3.07 4.87 11.69
N VAL A 107 3.10 5.72 10.64
CA VAL A 107 1.99 6.61 10.28
C VAL A 107 0.74 5.80 9.95
N SER A 108 0.86 4.75 9.15
CA SER A 108 -0.26 3.89 8.75
C SER A 108 -0.96 3.28 9.96
N LEU A 109 -0.19 2.73 10.90
CA LEU A 109 -0.73 2.14 12.14
C LEU A 109 -1.36 3.18 13.06
N ARG A 110 -0.69 4.33 13.25
CA ARG A 110 -1.15 5.41 14.14
C ARG A 110 -2.46 6.04 13.68
N TYR A 111 -2.60 6.29 12.38
CA TYR A 111 -3.75 6.96 11.79
C TYR A 111 -4.72 6.02 11.07
N GLN A 112 -4.43 4.72 11.09
CA GLN A 112 -5.23 3.65 10.51
C GLN A 112 -5.62 3.91 9.04
N LEU A 113 -4.65 4.35 8.25
CA LEU A 113 -4.80 4.60 6.82
C LEU A 113 -3.61 3.98 6.06
N PRO A 114 -3.77 3.56 4.80
CA PRO A 114 -2.66 3.00 4.06
C PRO A 114 -1.70 4.09 3.58
N CYS A 115 -0.42 3.94 3.89
CA CYS A 115 0.68 4.61 3.22
C CYS A 115 1.55 3.59 2.51
N GLY A 116 2.21 4.04 1.45
CA GLY A 116 3.28 3.33 0.74
C GLY A 116 4.31 4.34 0.27
N GLY A 117 5.39 3.88 -0.33
CA GLY A 117 6.45 4.74 -0.83
C GLY A 117 7.17 4.10 -2.00
N GLU A 118 7.58 4.92 -2.96
CA GLU A 118 8.25 4.48 -4.18
C GLU A 118 9.55 5.28 -4.36
N ASP A 119 10.60 4.62 -4.87
CA ASP A 119 11.80 5.32 -5.30
C ASP A 119 11.52 6.04 -6.63
N LEU A 120 11.46 7.37 -6.58
CA LEU A 120 11.19 8.20 -7.74
C LEU A 120 12.23 8.03 -8.86
N ALA A 121 13.44 7.59 -8.54
CA ALA A 121 14.48 7.31 -9.54
C ALA A 121 14.22 6.00 -10.30
N ALA A 122 13.40 5.10 -9.75
CA ALA A 122 13.02 3.84 -10.38
C ALA A 122 11.78 3.96 -11.27
N ILE A 123 11.02 5.06 -11.17
CA ILE A 123 9.80 5.29 -11.96
C ILE A 123 10.14 5.68 -13.40
N ALA A 124 9.61 4.92 -14.37
CA ALA A 124 9.70 5.25 -15.78
C ALA A 124 8.61 6.24 -16.21
N GLY A 125 8.99 7.48 -16.53
CA GLY A 125 8.05 8.47 -17.05
C GLY A 125 7.15 9.10 -15.99
N ASP A 126 5.85 8.87 -16.08
CA ASP A 126 4.82 9.39 -15.16
C ASP A 126 4.13 8.26 -14.40
N LEU A 127 3.86 8.47 -13.11
CA LEU A 127 3.12 7.51 -12.29
C LEU A 127 1.61 7.77 -12.41
N ARG A 128 0.84 6.73 -12.67
CA ARG A 128 -0.60 6.80 -12.92
C ARG A 128 -1.35 5.89 -11.96
N LEU A 129 -2.26 6.48 -11.18
CA LEU A 129 -3.29 5.72 -10.46
C LEU A 129 -4.49 5.54 -11.39
N THR A 130 -4.68 4.30 -11.84
CA THR A 130 -5.61 3.98 -12.93
C THR A 130 -6.17 2.56 -12.81
N ARG A 131 -6.88 2.11 -13.85
CA ARG A 131 -7.37 0.75 -13.99
C ARG A 131 -6.54 -0.02 -15.02
N ALA A 132 -6.17 -1.24 -14.66
CA ALA A 132 -5.37 -2.12 -15.49
C ALA A 132 -6.10 -2.51 -16.79
N ALA A 133 -5.36 -2.57 -17.89
CA ALA A 133 -5.78 -3.19 -19.14
C ALA A 133 -5.60 -4.72 -19.11
N GLY A 134 -4.65 -5.22 -18.31
CA GLY A 134 -4.39 -6.64 -18.11
C GLY A 134 -3.15 -7.19 -18.82
N GLY A 135 -2.33 -6.30 -19.37
CA GLY A 135 -1.09 -6.63 -20.10
C GLY A 135 0.15 -5.91 -19.56
N GLU A 136 -0.01 -5.15 -18.48
CA GLU A 136 1.07 -4.44 -17.82
C GLU A 136 2.09 -5.43 -17.27
N GLY A 137 3.37 -5.18 -17.53
CA GLY A 137 4.44 -5.91 -16.86
C GLY A 137 4.31 -5.74 -15.35
N PHE A 138 4.41 -6.82 -14.60
CA PHE A 138 4.45 -6.78 -13.15
C PHE A 138 5.25 -7.97 -12.65
N ARG A 139 6.35 -7.71 -11.96
CA ARG A 139 7.19 -8.75 -11.38
C ARG A 139 7.56 -8.31 -9.97
N THR A 140 7.09 -9.06 -8.98
CA THR A 140 7.43 -8.78 -7.59
C THR A 140 8.89 -9.09 -7.33
N ILE A 141 9.49 -8.36 -6.38
CA ILE A 141 10.81 -8.63 -5.82
C ILE A 141 10.99 -10.13 -5.55
N GLY A 142 11.97 -10.73 -6.24
CA GLY A 142 12.34 -12.15 -6.09
C GLY A 142 11.49 -13.15 -6.89
N ALA A 143 10.58 -12.71 -7.75
CA ALA A 143 9.81 -13.60 -8.62
C ALA A 143 10.52 -13.87 -9.95
N ASP A 144 10.45 -15.12 -10.42
CA ASP A 144 11.00 -15.55 -11.72
C ASP A 144 10.02 -15.35 -12.88
N ARG A 145 8.78 -14.92 -12.60
CA ARG A 145 7.69 -14.83 -13.57
C ARG A 145 6.90 -13.55 -13.38
N ASP A 146 6.36 -13.05 -14.49
CA ASP A 146 5.45 -11.92 -14.46
C ASP A 146 4.07 -12.36 -14.00
N GLU A 147 3.46 -11.53 -13.15
CA GLU A 147 2.09 -11.66 -12.67
C GLU A 147 1.32 -10.38 -13.01
N PRO A 148 0.95 -10.18 -14.29
CA PRO A 148 0.24 -8.98 -14.72
C PRO A 148 -1.06 -8.79 -13.92
N PRO A 149 -1.49 -7.54 -13.68
CA PRO A 149 -2.80 -7.27 -13.11
C PRO A 149 -3.91 -7.84 -13.99
N ALA A 150 -5.02 -8.27 -13.38
CA ALA A 150 -6.20 -8.59 -14.15
C ALA A 150 -6.83 -7.30 -14.73
N PRO A 151 -7.46 -7.35 -15.92
CA PRO A 151 -8.18 -6.21 -16.46
C PRO A 151 -9.16 -5.62 -15.45
N GLY A 152 -9.11 -4.31 -15.29
CA GLY A 152 -9.98 -3.56 -14.40
C GLY A 152 -9.51 -3.45 -12.94
N GLU A 153 -8.44 -4.14 -12.53
CA GLU A 153 -7.78 -3.91 -11.24
C GLU A 153 -7.36 -2.44 -11.10
N VAL A 154 -7.50 -1.87 -9.91
CA VAL A 154 -6.91 -0.55 -9.63
C VAL A 154 -5.41 -0.74 -9.40
N ILE A 155 -4.58 0.03 -10.09
CA ILE A 155 -3.12 -0.09 -10.04
C ILE A 155 -2.46 1.29 -9.99
N TYR A 156 -1.25 1.32 -9.44
CA TYR A 156 -0.26 2.34 -9.78
C TYR A 156 0.59 1.78 -10.93
N ALA A 157 0.72 2.53 -12.01
CA ALA A 157 1.48 2.14 -13.19
C ALA A 157 2.36 3.27 -13.70
N ASP A 158 3.55 2.93 -14.17
CA ASP A 158 4.44 3.83 -14.89
C ASP A 158 4.48 3.46 -16.39
N ASP A 159 5.43 4.00 -17.15
CA ASP A 159 5.55 3.69 -18.58
C ASP A 159 6.08 2.26 -18.86
N ALA A 160 6.66 1.60 -17.86
CA ALA A 160 7.20 0.24 -17.98
C ALA A 160 6.18 -0.84 -17.58
N GLY A 161 5.28 -0.54 -16.62
CA GLY A 161 4.25 -1.49 -16.20
C GLY A 161 3.56 -1.09 -14.90
N ALA A 162 2.99 -2.07 -14.22
CA ALA A 162 2.42 -1.86 -12.90
C ALA A 162 3.55 -1.78 -11.86
N VAL A 163 3.48 -0.76 -11.00
CA VAL A 163 4.37 -0.55 -9.87
C VAL A 163 3.74 -1.14 -8.60
N CYS A 164 2.44 -0.92 -8.40
CA CYS A 164 1.69 -1.50 -7.31
C CYS A 164 0.33 -2.01 -7.79
N ARG A 165 0.02 -3.25 -7.41
CA ARG A 165 -1.19 -3.96 -7.81
C ARG A 165 -2.29 -3.89 -6.78
N CYS A 166 -3.52 -4.03 -7.28
CA CYS A 166 -4.75 -4.10 -6.50
C CYS A 166 -4.79 -2.98 -5.45
N PHE A 167 -4.60 -1.76 -5.93
CA PHE A 167 -4.60 -0.46 -5.24
C PHE A 167 -3.47 -0.28 -4.23
N ASN A 168 -3.40 -1.06 -3.16
CA ASN A 168 -2.31 -0.99 -2.17
C ASN A 168 -2.02 -2.37 -1.56
N TRP A 169 -2.14 -3.42 -2.38
CA TRP A 169 -1.93 -4.78 -1.93
C TRP A 169 -0.48 -5.23 -2.04
N ARG A 170 0.15 -5.04 -3.21
CA ARG A 170 1.49 -5.58 -3.47
C ARG A 170 2.25 -4.78 -4.52
N GLU A 171 3.47 -4.42 -4.17
CA GLU A 171 4.43 -3.69 -5.01
C GLU A 171 5.29 -4.66 -5.84
N ALA A 172 5.78 -4.18 -6.99
CA ALA A 172 6.71 -4.86 -7.89
C ALA A 172 8.14 -4.78 -7.36
#